data_AF-A0A1I8AP48-F1
#
_entry.id   AF-A0A1I8AP48-F1
#
_cell.length_a   1.000
_cell.length_b   1.000
_cell.length_c   1.000
_cell.angle_alpha   90.00
_cell.angle_beta   90.00
_cell.angle_gamma   90.00
#
_symmetry.space_group_name_H-M   'P 1'
#
loop_
_entity.id
_entity.type
_entity.pdbx_description
1 polymer ?
#
loop_
_entity_poly.entity_id
_entity_poly.type
_entity_poly.pdbx_seq_one_letter_code
_entity_poly.pdbx_strand_id
1 'polypeptide(L)'
;MPYPSKRKVAARANAQKGVAAKAAKKEQEDARKALADENRQLRERLEEQKKVEKQLRSSLQAAEKRVEKMATIPELPRLGSGQSLCGKSKAIVCHVLQFAKEHHGPNAVKWTSAMTGIGENTLRGYKKKVDIPGKEVFKLPPCSSAAKKSSR
;
A
#
# COMPACT_ATOMS: atom_id res chain seq x y z
N MET A 1 79.27 -8.20 -30.37
CA MET A 1 78.87 -7.28 -29.29
C MET A 1 79.35 -7.84 -27.96
N PRO A 2 79.99 -7.04 -27.08
CA PRO A 2 80.47 -7.54 -25.79
C PRO A 2 79.32 -7.74 -24.79
N TYR A 3 79.44 -8.79 -23.96
CA TYR A 3 78.42 -9.13 -22.96
C TYR A 3 78.38 -8.09 -21.83
N PRO A 4 77.20 -7.63 -21.38
CA PRO A 4 77.11 -6.65 -20.31
C PRO A 4 77.65 -7.20 -19.00
N SER A 5 78.37 -6.36 -18.25
CA SER A 5 78.93 -6.76 -16.96
C SER A 5 77.83 -7.10 -15.95
N LYS A 6 78.10 -8.07 -15.07
CA LYS A 6 77.15 -8.52 -14.03
C LYS A 6 76.55 -7.37 -13.22
N ARG A 7 77.34 -6.32 -12.94
CA ARG A 7 76.90 -5.09 -12.25
C ARG A 7 75.83 -4.33 -13.03
N LYS A 8 75.97 -4.17 -14.36
CA LYS A 8 74.98 -3.49 -15.20
C LYS A 8 73.65 -4.26 -15.28
N VAL A 9 73.72 -5.60 -15.32
CA VAL A 9 72.52 -6.45 -15.31
C VAL A 9 71.78 -6.35 -13.97
N ALA A 10 72.51 -6.42 -12.85
CA ALA A 10 71.92 -6.28 -11.51
C ALA A 10 71.28 -4.90 -11.30
N ALA A 11 71.92 -3.81 -11.76
CA ALA A 11 71.37 -2.46 -11.67
C ALA A 11 70.04 -2.31 -12.44
N ARG A 12 69.95 -2.88 -13.64
CA ARG A 12 68.72 -2.88 -14.44
C ARG A 12 67.59 -3.69 -13.77
N ALA A 13 67.91 -4.87 -13.24
CA ALA A 13 66.94 -5.69 -12.52
C ALA A 13 66.40 -4.99 -11.26
N ASN A 14 67.28 -4.32 -10.50
CA ASN A 14 66.88 -3.55 -9.32
C ASN A 14 66.04 -2.32 -9.68
N ALA A 15 66.36 -1.63 -10.77
CA ALA A 15 65.55 -0.52 -11.26
C ALA A 15 64.14 -0.99 -11.67
N GLN A 16 64.04 -2.12 -12.39
CA GLN A 16 62.74 -2.70 -12.77
C GLN A 16 61.92 -3.13 -11.55
N LYS A 17 62.55 -3.77 -10.55
CA LYS A 17 61.89 -4.10 -9.27
C LYS A 17 61.41 -2.86 -8.52
N GLY A 18 62.19 -1.78 -8.53
CA GLY A 18 61.82 -0.50 -7.91
C GLY A 18 60.60 0.15 -8.58
N VAL A 19 60.49 0.05 -9.91
CA VAL A 19 59.31 0.53 -10.65
C VAL A 19 58.08 -0.33 -10.35
N ALA A 20 58.23 -1.66 -10.37
CA ALA A 20 57.14 -2.59 -10.05
C ALA A 20 56.63 -2.41 -8.62
N ALA A 21 57.52 -2.21 -7.64
CA ALA A 21 57.14 -1.96 -6.25
C ALA A 21 56.37 -0.64 -6.08
N LYS A 22 56.76 0.42 -6.81
CA LYS A 22 56.02 1.69 -6.80
C LYS A 22 54.64 1.56 -7.44
N ALA A 23 54.54 0.84 -8.56
CA ALA A 23 53.26 0.59 -9.22
C ALA A 23 52.31 -0.20 -8.32
N ALA A 24 52.77 -1.30 -7.72
CA ALA A 24 51.97 -2.10 -6.79
C ALA A 24 51.52 -1.30 -5.55
N LYS A 25 52.38 -0.42 -5.02
CA LYS A 25 52.01 0.45 -3.90
C LYS A 25 50.93 1.47 -4.28
N LYS A 26 51.01 2.04 -5.48
CA LYS A 26 50.00 2.96 -6.00
C LYS A 26 48.67 2.26 -6.22
N GLU A 27 48.68 1.09 -6.84
CA GLU A 27 47.48 0.26 -7.05
C GLU A 27 46.82 -0.11 -5.72
N GLN A 28 47.61 -0.47 -4.71
CA GLN A 28 47.10 -0.74 -3.36
C GLN A 28 46.46 0.50 -2.70
N GLU A 29 47.05 1.69 -2.91
CA GLU A 29 46.50 2.94 -2.39
C GLU A 29 45.19 3.31 -3.08
N ASP A 30 45.13 3.17 -4.41
CA ASP A 30 43.93 3.44 -5.20
C ASP A 30 42.80 2.47 -4.85
N ALA A 31 43.10 1.18 -4.64
CA ALA A 31 42.14 0.19 -4.16
C ALA A 31 41.60 0.51 -2.75
N ARG A 32 42.47 0.99 -1.85
CA ARG A 32 42.06 1.42 -0.50
C ARG A 32 41.14 2.63 -0.55
N LYS A 33 41.39 3.60 -1.44
CA LYS A 33 40.52 4.76 -1.64
C LYS A 33 39.15 4.34 -2.18
N ALA A 34 39.12 3.49 -3.21
CA ALA A 34 37.87 2.97 -3.76
C ALA A 34 37.02 2.26 -2.69
N LEU A 35 37.62 1.41 -1.87
CA LEU A 35 36.92 0.74 -0.76
C LEU A 35 36.42 1.70 0.31
N ALA A 36 37.13 2.80 0.58
CA ALA A 36 36.70 3.82 1.53
C ALA A 36 35.47 4.59 0.99
N ASP A 37 35.48 4.92 -0.29
CA ASP A 37 34.37 5.61 -0.96
C ASP A 37 33.12 4.72 -1.03
N GLU A 38 33.27 3.44 -1.37
CA GLU A 38 32.17 2.48 -1.34
C GLU A 38 31.58 2.32 0.07
N ASN A 39 32.42 2.21 1.09
CA ASN A 39 31.96 2.14 2.48
C ASN A 39 31.18 3.40 2.89
N ARG A 40 31.62 4.58 2.44
CA ARG A 40 30.90 5.83 2.68
C ARG A 40 29.53 5.79 2.03
N GLN A 41 29.44 5.43 0.75
CA GLN A 41 28.16 5.33 0.03
C GLN A 41 27.22 4.30 0.67
N LEU A 42 27.75 3.15 1.10
CA LEU A 42 26.95 2.13 1.79
C LEU A 42 26.39 2.63 3.11
N ARG A 43 27.15 3.42 3.88
CA ARG A 43 26.66 4.04 5.12
C ARG A 43 25.54 5.05 4.85
N GLU A 44 25.70 5.90 3.83
CA GLU A 44 24.68 6.87 3.42
C GLU A 44 23.38 6.16 3.01
N ARG A 45 23.47 5.13 2.17
CA ARG A 45 22.31 4.30 1.77
C ARG A 45 21.64 3.60 2.96
N LEU A 46 22.43 3.12 3.91
CA LEU A 46 21.93 2.45 5.10
C LEU A 46 21.17 3.42 6.02
N GLU A 47 21.63 4.67 6.14
CA GLU A 47 20.87 5.70 6.86
C GLU A 47 19.56 6.08 6.16
N GLU A 48 19.57 6.20 4.83
CA GLU A 48 18.35 6.44 4.05
C GLU A 48 17.34 5.32 4.22
N GLN A 49 17.78 4.07 4.12
CA GLN A 49 16.91 2.89 4.35
C GLN A 49 16.30 2.90 5.75
N LYS A 50 17.08 3.21 6.79
CA LYS A 50 16.56 3.33 8.16
C LYS A 50 15.49 4.42 8.30
N LYS A 51 15.65 5.55 7.61
CA LYS A 51 14.64 6.62 7.59
C LYS A 51 13.34 6.13 6.95
N VAL A 52 13.44 5.47 5.80
CA VAL A 52 12.28 4.89 5.09
C VAL A 52 11.59 3.82 5.94
N GLU A 53 12.34 2.90 6.54
CA GLU A 53 11.79 1.85 7.41
C GLU A 53 11.02 2.45 8.59
N LYS A 54 11.57 3.49 9.22
CA LYS A 54 10.89 4.21 10.31
C LYS A 54 9.59 4.85 9.84
N GLN A 55 9.59 5.49 8.67
CA GLN A 55 8.38 6.07 8.09
C GLN A 55 7.33 5.01 7.79
N LEU A 56 7.73 3.89 7.16
CA LEU A 56 6.82 2.77 6.86
C LEU A 56 6.20 2.18 8.13
N ARG A 57 7.00 1.96 9.19
CA ARG A 57 6.48 1.49 10.48
C ARG A 57 5.45 2.44 11.08
N SER A 58 5.71 3.75 11.04
CA SER A 58 4.74 4.74 11.53
C SER A 58 3.44 4.77 10.71
N SER A 59 3.55 4.63 9.39
CA SER A 59 2.40 4.55 8.49
C SER A 59 1.56 3.30 8.73
N LEU A 60 2.22 2.13 8.87
CA LEU A 60 1.56 0.86 9.21
C LEU A 60 0.82 0.97 10.54
N GLN A 61 1.46 1.49 11.59
CA GLN A 61 0.82 1.65 12.88
C GLN A 61 -0.39 2.61 12.82
N ALA A 62 -0.32 3.67 12.01
CA ALA A 62 -1.44 4.57 11.79
C ALA A 62 -2.59 3.89 11.03
N ALA A 63 -2.28 3.05 10.05
CA ALA A 63 -3.25 2.25 9.32
C ALA A 63 -3.92 1.20 10.21
N GLU A 64 -3.15 0.51 11.05
CA GLU A 64 -3.66 -0.46 12.03
C GLU A 64 -4.64 0.20 13.00
N LYS A 65 -4.29 1.37 13.56
CA LYS A 65 -5.22 2.15 14.42
C LYS A 65 -6.49 2.57 13.69
N ARG A 66 -6.42 2.86 12.39
CA ARG A 66 -7.61 3.17 11.57
C ARG A 66 -8.50 1.93 11.41
N VAL A 67 -7.91 0.77 11.16
CA VAL A 67 -8.64 -0.50 11.06
C VAL A 67 -9.27 -0.88 12.40
N GLU A 68 -8.54 -0.75 13.50
CA GLU A 68 -9.05 -1.03 14.85
C GLU A 68 -10.29 -0.19 15.17
N LYS A 69 -10.24 1.13 14.89
CA LYS A 69 -11.39 2.03 15.04
C LYS A 69 -12.57 1.64 14.15
N MET A 70 -12.32 1.12 12.94
CA MET A 70 -13.37 0.60 12.07
C MET A 70 -13.92 -0.75 12.54
N ALA A 71 -13.13 -1.57 13.25
CA ALA A 71 -13.62 -2.80 13.84
C ALA A 71 -14.57 -2.54 15.03
N THR A 72 -14.51 -1.35 15.62
CA THR A 72 -15.42 -0.91 16.71
C THR A 72 -16.70 -0.25 16.21
N ILE A 73 -17.10 -0.46 14.95
CA ILE A 73 -18.42 0.00 14.48
C ILE A 73 -19.49 -0.75 15.29
N PRO A 74 -20.36 -0.06 16.04
CA PRO A 74 -21.45 -0.70 16.76
C PRO A 74 -22.28 -1.52 15.80
N GLU A 75 -22.61 -2.77 16.16
CA GLU A 75 -23.54 -3.57 15.37
C GLU A 75 -24.85 -2.78 15.22
N LEU A 76 -25.11 -2.31 14.01
CA LEU A 76 -26.36 -1.63 13.71
C LEU A 76 -27.50 -2.63 13.92
N PRO A 77 -28.60 -2.21 14.58
CA PRO A 77 -29.74 -3.08 14.81
C PRO A 77 -30.23 -3.64 13.48
N ARG A 78 -30.22 -4.98 13.39
CA ARG A 78 -30.67 -5.69 12.20
C ARG A 78 -32.17 -5.52 12.08
N LEU A 79 -32.66 -5.34 10.85
CA LEU A 79 -34.09 -5.37 10.57
C LEU A 79 -34.68 -6.69 11.09
N GLY A 80 -35.71 -6.60 11.92
CA GLY A 80 -36.44 -7.77 12.39
C GLY A 80 -37.12 -8.53 11.24
N SER A 81 -37.47 -9.80 11.47
CA SER A 81 -38.21 -10.59 10.48
C SER A 81 -39.52 -9.89 10.11
N GLY A 82 -39.76 -9.65 8.81
CA GLY A 82 -40.96 -8.97 8.31
C GLY A 82 -40.85 -7.45 8.19
N GLN A 83 -39.76 -6.83 8.65
CA GLN A 83 -39.51 -5.42 8.43
C GLN A 83 -38.89 -5.17 7.06
N SER A 84 -39.40 -4.16 6.34
CA SER A 84 -38.82 -3.71 5.08
C SER A 84 -38.35 -2.26 5.18
N LEU A 85 -37.28 -1.94 4.48
CA LEU A 85 -36.81 -0.56 4.37
C LEU A 85 -37.83 0.29 3.61
N CYS A 86 -38.02 1.51 4.06
CA CYS A 86 -38.71 2.52 3.25
C CYS A 86 -37.91 2.80 1.97
N GLY A 87 -38.58 3.32 0.93
CA GLY A 87 -37.97 3.53 -0.39
C GLY A 87 -36.67 4.37 -0.36
N LYS A 88 -36.58 5.35 0.55
CA LYS A 88 -35.37 6.17 0.74
C LYS A 88 -34.21 5.40 1.33
N SER A 89 -34.44 4.68 2.42
CA SER A 89 -33.40 3.88 3.07
C SER A 89 -32.91 2.79 2.12
N LYS A 90 -33.81 2.22 1.30
CA LYS A 90 -33.42 1.30 0.24
C LYS A 90 -32.51 1.97 -0.82
N ALA A 91 -32.81 3.19 -1.25
CA ALA A 91 -31.98 3.92 -2.21
C ALA A 91 -30.57 4.24 -1.65
N ILE A 92 -30.48 4.64 -0.38
CA ILE A 92 -29.20 4.88 0.31
C ILE A 92 -28.38 3.58 0.36
N VAL A 93 -29.00 2.47 0.73
CA VAL A 93 -28.35 1.16 0.81
C VAL A 93 -27.87 0.69 -0.58
N CYS A 94 -28.65 0.95 -1.63
CA CYS A 94 -28.21 0.67 -3.00
C CYS A 94 -26.98 1.51 -3.40
N HIS A 95 -26.91 2.79 -3.01
CA HIS A 95 -25.72 3.63 -3.24
C HIS A 95 -24.50 3.10 -2.48
N VAL A 96 -24.67 2.74 -1.20
CA VAL A 96 -23.61 2.13 -0.40
C VAL A 96 -23.14 0.81 -1.01
N LEU A 97 -24.06 0.02 -1.59
CA LEU A 97 -23.72 -1.22 -2.30
C LEU A 97 -22.98 -0.97 -3.62
N GLN A 98 -23.34 0.07 -4.38
CA GLN A 98 -22.61 0.47 -5.59
C GLN A 98 -21.20 0.93 -5.25
N PHE A 99 -21.05 1.82 -4.26
CA PHE A 99 -19.75 2.23 -3.74
C PHE A 99 -18.91 1.02 -3.30
N ALA A 100 -19.50 0.08 -2.58
CA ALA A 100 -18.80 -1.11 -2.12
C ALA A 100 -18.38 -2.03 -3.29
N LYS A 101 -19.13 -2.08 -4.39
CA LYS A 101 -18.72 -2.83 -5.60
C LYS A 101 -17.48 -2.22 -6.24
N GLU A 102 -17.42 -0.90 -6.31
CA GLU A 102 -16.28 -0.18 -6.89
C GLU A 102 -14.99 -0.35 -6.06
N HIS A 103 -15.10 -0.35 -4.73
CA HIS A 103 -13.93 -0.35 -3.84
C HIS A 103 -13.58 -1.70 -3.20
N HIS A 104 -14.55 -2.61 -3.04
CA HIS A 104 -14.36 -3.89 -2.34
C HIS A 104 -14.68 -5.12 -3.20
N GLY A 105 -15.12 -4.92 -4.46
CA GLY A 105 -15.31 -5.96 -5.47
C GLY A 105 -16.15 -7.15 -4.97
N PRO A 106 -15.59 -8.37 -4.88
CA PRO A 106 -16.34 -9.56 -4.46
C PRO A 106 -16.86 -9.48 -3.02
N ASN A 107 -16.23 -8.67 -2.16
CA ASN A 107 -16.62 -8.50 -0.76
C ASN A 107 -17.66 -7.39 -0.55
N ALA A 108 -18.15 -6.74 -1.62
CA ALA A 108 -19.06 -5.61 -1.55
C ALA A 108 -20.32 -5.88 -0.69
N VAL A 109 -20.95 -7.04 -0.86
CA VAL A 109 -22.17 -7.40 -0.11
C VAL A 109 -21.90 -7.52 1.39
N LYS A 110 -20.79 -8.17 1.75
CA LYS A 110 -20.37 -8.36 3.15
C LYS A 110 -20.04 -7.01 3.79
N TRP A 111 -19.32 -6.16 3.07
CA TRP A 111 -18.98 -4.81 3.52
C TRP A 111 -20.22 -3.93 3.71
N THR A 112 -21.13 -3.90 2.73
CA THR A 112 -22.39 -3.15 2.84
C THR A 112 -23.27 -3.69 3.96
N SER A 113 -23.30 -5.01 4.17
CA SER A 113 -24.04 -5.62 5.28
C SER A 113 -23.52 -5.14 6.63
N ALA A 114 -22.19 -5.15 6.83
CA ALA A 114 -21.56 -4.65 8.04
C ALA A 114 -21.84 -3.14 8.26
N MET A 115 -21.78 -2.34 7.20
CA MET A 115 -21.96 -0.88 7.29
C MET A 115 -23.41 -0.43 7.45
N THR A 116 -24.39 -1.23 7.03
CA THR A 116 -25.82 -0.85 7.03
C THR A 116 -26.67 -1.64 8.02
N GLY A 117 -26.11 -2.70 8.62
CA GLY A 117 -26.86 -3.63 9.49
C GLY A 117 -27.87 -4.50 8.73
N ILE A 118 -27.91 -4.43 7.40
CA ILE A 118 -28.87 -5.17 6.58
C ILE A 118 -28.27 -6.53 6.23
N GLY A 119 -29.05 -7.59 6.45
CA GLY A 119 -28.63 -8.95 6.13
C GLY A 119 -28.24 -9.12 4.66
N GLU A 120 -27.18 -9.88 4.42
CA GLU A 120 -26.64 -10.09 3.07
C GLU A 120 -27.66 -10.63 2.06
N ASN A 121 -28.61 -11.46 2.52
CA ASN A 121 -29.64 -12.03 1.65
C ASN A 121 -30.59 -10.95 1.10
N THR A 122 -30.93 -9.95 1.93
CA THR A 122 -31.72 -8.79 1.52
C THR A 122 -30.95 -7.92 0.52
N LEU A 123 -29.65 -7.72 0.74
CA LEU A 123 -28.78 -6.99 -0.19
C LEU A 123 -28.60 -7.72 -1.53
N ARG A 124 -28.49 -9.05 -1.53
CA ARG A 124 -28.51 -9.89 -2.74
C ARG A 124 -29.85 -9.76 -3.48
N GLY A 125 -30.96 -9.63 -2.75
CA GLY A 125 -32.27 -9.33 -3.33
C GLY A 125 -32.36 -7.94 -3.97
N TYR A 126 -31.65 -6.94 -3.44
CA TYR A 126 -31.54 -5.62 -4.06
C TYR A 126 -30.62 -5.63 -5.27
N LYS A 127 -29.54 -6.43 -5.26
CA LYS A 127 -28.67 -6.63 -6.44
C LYS A 127 -29.48 -7.02 -7.68
N LYS A 128 -30.45 -7.94 -7.54
CA LYS A 128 -31.33 -8.38 -8.64
C LYS A 128 -32.30 -7.31 -9.16
N LYS A 129 -32.51 -6.19 -8.44
CA LYS A 129 -33.45 -5.11 -8.80
C LYS A 129 -32.75 -3.84 -9.31
N VAL A 130 -31.42 -3.78 -9.30
CA VAL A 130 -30.62 -2.58 -9.60
C VAL A 130 -29.68 -2.82 -10.81
N ASP A 131 -29.92 -3.86 -11.61
CA ASP A 131 -29.27 -4.00 -12.92
C ASP A 131 -29.94 -3.09 -13.97
N ILE A 132 -29.93 -1.78 -13.72
CA ILE A 132 -30.15 -0.75 -14.75
C ILE A 132 -28.90 0.13 -14.76
N PRO A 133 -28.12 0.14 -15.86
CA PRO A 133 -26.97 1.00 -16.00
C PRO A 133 -27.43 2.39 -16.39
N GLY A 134 -27.07 3.40 -15.60
CA GLY A 134 -27.29 4.79 -15.98
C GLY A 134 -27.19 5.72 -14.79
N LYS A 135 -26.41 6.79 -14.94
CA LYS A 135 -26.42 7.95 -14.05
C LYS A 135 -27.83 8.54 -13.98
N GLU A 136 -28.70 7.98 -13.15
CA GLU A 136 -29.93 8.66 -12.76
C GLU A 136 -29.72 9.28 -11.39
N VAL A 137 -29.71 10.61 -11.37
CA VAL A 137 -29.82 11.41 -10.17
C VAL A 137 -31.17 11.10 -9.55
N PHE A 138 -31.21 10.12 -8.65
CA PHE A 138 -32.41 9.76 -7.89
C PHE A 138 -32.82 10.93 -6.99
N LYS A 139 -33.75 11.76 -7.45
CA LYS A 139 -34.42 12.76 -6.60
C LYS A 139 -35.20 12.02 -5.51
N LEU A 140 -34.82 12.25 -4.25
CA LEU A 140 -35.48 11.68 -3.08
C LEU A 140 -36.97 12.11 -3.05
N PRO A 141 -37.94 11.18 -3.04
CA PRO A 141 -39.35 11.56 -2.92
C PRO A 141 -39.62 12.13 -1.51
N PRO A 142 -40.45 13.16 -1.31
CA PRO A 142 -40.77 13.66 0.04
C PRO A 142 -41.46 12.56 0.87
N CYS A 143 -41.08 12.42 2.15
CA CYS A 143 -41.73 11.45 3.04
C CYS A 143 -43.03 12.07 3.54
N SER A 144 -44.18 11.70 2.98
CA SER A 144 -45.46 11.84 3.68
C SER A 144 -46.45 10.79 3.21
N SER A 145 -46.78 9.87 4.10
CA SER A 145 -48.10 9.25 4.23
C SER A 145 -48.07 8.24 5.39
N ALA A 146 -48.33 8.73 6.60
CA ALA A 146 -48.94 7.87 7.61
C ALA A 146 -50.29 7.40 7.05
N ALA A 147 -50.58 6.10 7.14
CA ALA A 147 -51.86 5.55 6.71
C ALA A 147 -53.00 6.23 7.50
N LYS A 148 -53.86 6.99 6.81
CA LYS A 148 -55.12 7.44 7.40
C LYS A 148 -55.97 6.18 7.64
N LYS A 149 -56.16 5.84 8.91
CA LYS A 149 -57.14 4.84 9.32
C LYS A 149 -58.50 5.27 8.75
N SER A 150 -59.10 4.39 7.96
CA SER A 150 -60.52 4.43 7.66
C SER A 150 -61.28 4.34 8.98
N SER A 151 -62.05 5.38 9.31
CA SER A 151 -63.10 5.30 10.30
C SER A 151 -64.43 5.37 9.57
N ARG A 152 -65.22 4.29 9.75
CA ARG A 152 -66.66 4.10 9.52
C ARG A 152 -67.42 5.22 8.81
#